data_AF-A0A1F7FCP5-F1
#
_entry.id   AF-A0A1F7FCP5-F1
#
_cell.length_a   1.000
_cell.length_b   1.000
_cell.length_c   1.000
_cell.angle_alpha   90.00
_cell.angle_beta   90.00
_cell.angle_gamma   90.00
#
_symmetry.space_group_name_H-M   'P 1'
#
loop_
_entity.id
_entity.type
_entity.pdbx_description
1 polymer ?
#
loop_
_entity_poly.entity_id
_entity_poly.type
_entity_poly.pdbx_seq_one_letter_code
_entity_poly.pdbx_strand_id
1 'polypeptide(L)'
;MTEIIGMCAMIITIIYSCFGLPVQYIKNYKRKSTDGVSLVFVLSCTLTMLMWCLYAWTKTPKDWFILGSNIPGFVFASALLTQFWIYRKQQTD
;
A
#
# COMPACT_ATOMS: atom_id res chain seq x y z
N MET A 1 10.26 -12.32 -22.89
CA MET A 1 11.23 -11.73 -21.93
C MET A 1 10.55 -10.71 -21.01
N THR A 2 9.83 -9.73 -21.56
CA THR A 2 9.06 -8.72 -20.80
C THR A 2 8.02 -9.32 -19.85
N GLU A 3 7.32 -10.39 -20.26
CA GLU A 3 6.31 -11.05 -19.41
C GLU A 3 6.91 -11.73 -18.16
N ILE A 4 8.08 -12.37 -18.29
CA ILE A 4 8.76 -13.03 -17.18
C ILE A 4 9.23 -11.97 -16.17
N ILE A 5 9.81 -10.89 -16.65
CA ILE A 5 10.26 -9.76 -15.81
C ILE A 5 9.06 -9.12 -15.11
N GLY A 6 7.95 -8.90 -15.83
CA GLY A 6 6.71 -8.36 -15.28
C GLY A 6 6.09 -9.26 -14.21
N MET A 7 6.09 -10.58 -14.42
CA MET A 7 5.61 -11.56 -13.44
C MET A 7 6.50 -11.59 -12.19
N CYS A 8 7.82 -11.60 -12.34
CA CYS A 8 8.75 -11.55 -11.21
C CYS A 8 8.57 -10.26 -10.39
N ALA A 9 8.49 -9.11 -11.06
CA ALA A 9 8.25 -7.83 -10.40
C ALA A 9 6.91 -7.84 -9.64
N MET A 10 5.84 -8.34 -10.27
CA MET A 10 4.53 -8.44 -9.65
C MET A 10 4.58 -9.29 -8.37
N ILE A 11 5.19 -10.47 -8.42
CA ILE A 11 5.30 -11.36 -7.25
C ILE A 11 6.06 -10.68 -6.11
N ILE A 12 7.21 -10.07 -6.41
CA ILE A 12 8.02 -9.38 -5.40
C ILE A 12 7.23 -8.23 -4.76
N THR A 13 6.55 -7.41 -5.57
CA THR A 13 5.74 -6.30 -5.07
C THR A 13 4.56 -6.78 -4.22
N ILE A 14 3.91 -7.87 -4.61
CA ILE A 14 2.84 -8.49 -3.81
C ILE A 14 3.39 -8.96 -2.47
N ILE A 15 4.52 -9.67 -2.44
CA ILE A 15 5.14 -10.14 -1.20
C ILE A 15 5.48 -8.94 -0.30
N TYR A 16 6.15 -7.91 -0.84
CA TYR A 16 6.49 -6.72 -0.06
C TYR A 16 5.24 -6.02 0.50
N SER A 17 4.23 -5.82 -0.33
CA SER A 17 3.01 -5.11 0.04
C SER A 17 2.16 -5.90 1.04
N CYS A 18 2.04 -7.21 0.86
CA CYS A 18 1.24 -8.10 1.70
C CYS A 18 1.95 -8.54 2.99
N PHE A 19 3.26 -8.36 3.12
CA PHE A 19 3.96 -8.61 4.38
C PHE A 19 4.27 -7.31 5.13
N GLY A 20 4.84 -6.31 4.46
CA GLY A 20 5.27 -5.07 5.10
C GLY A 20 4.10 -4.28 5.70
N LEU A 21 3.06 -4.02 4.89
CA LEU A 21 1.92 -3.20 5.31
C LEU A 21 1.08 -3.89 6.40
N PRO A 22 0.76 -5.20 6.31
CA PRO A 22 0.00 -5.88 7.38
C PRO A 22 0.76 -6.00 8.69
N VAL A 23 2.08 -6.23 8.66
CA VAL A 23 2.90 -6.25 9.88
C VAL A 23 2.84 -4.90 10.58
N GLN A 24 2.94 -3.80 9.82
CA GLN A 24 2.80 -2.45 10.39
C GLN A 24 1.38 -2.21 10.92
N TYR A 25 0.34 -2.66 10.21
CA TYR A 25 -1.05 -2.55 10.64
C TYR A 25 -1.30 -3.26 11.98
N ILE A 26 -0.78 -4.49 12.13
CA ILE A 26 -0.88 -5.27 13.36
C ILE A 26 -0.12 -4.58 14.49
N LYS A 27 1.07 -4.04 14.22
CA LYS A 27 1.89 -3.33 15.22
C LYS A 27 1.17 -2.08 15.74
N ASN A 28 0.60 -1.29 14.84
CA ASN A 28 -0.20 -0.10 15.19
C ASN A 28 -1.45 -0.50 15.99
N TYR A 29 -2.14 -1.56 15.58
CA TYR A 29 -3.33 -2.06 16.29
C TYR A 29 -3.00 -2.54 17.71
N LYS A 30 -1.88 -3.24 17.89
CA LYS A 30 -1.41 -3.71 19.21
C LYS A 30 -0.99 -2.55 20.12
N ARG A 31 -0.30 -1.54 19.57
CA ARG A 31 0.13 -0.36 20.32
C ARG A 31 -0.99 0.66 20.55
N LYS A 32 -2.10 0.56 19.79
CA LYS A 32 -3.19 1.57 19.74
C LYS A 32 -2.67 2.98 19.46
N SER A 33 -1.53 3.08 18.80
CA SER A 33 -0.86 4.33 18.46
C SER A 33 -0.15 4.15 17.13
N THR A 34 -0.09 5.24 16.36
CA THR A 34 0.67 5.33 15.10
C THR A 34 2.05 5.96 15.30
N ASP A 35 2.54 6.06 16.53
CA ASP A 35 3.87 6.58 16.85
C ASP A 35 4.99 5.82 16.15
N GLY A 36 5.88 6.57 15.51
CA GLY A 36 6.99 6.05 14.71
C GLY A 36 6.66 5.78 13.25
N VAL A 37 5.43 6.09 12.81
CA VAL A 37 5.05 6.03 11.39
C VAL A 37 4.66 7.43 10.92
N SER A 38 5.27 7.89 9.82
CA SER A 38 4.93 9.20 9.25
C SER A 38 3.61 9.14 8.46
N LEU A 39 2.64 9.95 8.85
CA LEU A 39 1.36 10.08 8.13
C LEU A 39 1.57 10.51 6.67
N VAL A 40 2.49 11.46 6.44
CA VAL A 40 2.81 11.95 5.10
C VAL A 40 3.36 10.83 4.23
N PHE A 41 4.18 9.95 4.81
CA PHE A 41 4.72 8.79 4.10
C PHE A 41 3.62 7.83 3.68
N VAL A 42 2.72 7.44 4.59
CA VAL A 42 1.61 6.51 4.30
C VAL A 42 0.63 7.11 3.29
N LEU A 43 0.33 8.41 3.40
CA LEU A 43 -0.50 9.12 2.42
C LEU A 43 0.16 9.12 1.03
N SER A 44 1.46 9.43 0.96
CA SER A 44 2.21 9.45 -0.30
C SER A 44 2.27 8.06 -0.94
N CYS A 45 2.50 7.01 -0.14
CA CYS A 45 2.46 5.62 -0.61
C CYS A 45 1.08 5.26 -1.18
N THR A 46 0.00 5.63 -0.48
CA THR A 46 -1.37 5.34 -0.92
C THR A 46 -1.68 6.04 -2.24
N LEU A 47 -1.33 7.32 -2.37
CA LEU A 47 -1.50 8.08 -3.62
C LEU A 47 -0.66 7.50 -4.76
N THR A 48 0.58 7.12 -4.48
CA THR A 48 1.47 6.52 -5.48
C THR A 48 0.89 5.22 -6.03
N MET A 49 0.43 4.32 -5.16
CA MET A 49 -0.19 3.05 -5.59
C MET A 49 -1.49 3.28 -6.37
N LEU A 50 -2.30 4.26 -5.96
CA LEU A 50 -3.50 4.65 -6.71
C LEU A 50 -3.14 5.16 -8.10
N MET A 51 -2.13 6.03 -8.22
CA MET A 51 -1.68 6.58 -9.50
C MET A 51 -1.14 5.48 -10.42
N TRP A 52 -0.40 4.50 -9.91
CA TRP A 52 0.05 3.35 -10.70
C TRP A 52 -1.11 2.47 -11.19
N CYS A 53 -2.11 2.23 -10.34
CA CYS A 53 -3.32 1.52 -10.73
C CYS A 53 -4.08 2.28 -11.84
N LEU A 54 -4.25 3.59 -11.70
CA LEU A 54 -4.89 4.43 -12.73
C LEU A 54 -4.09 4.43 -14.03
N TYR A 55 -2.77 4.58 -13.96
CA TYR A 55 -1.89 4.52 -15.12
C TYR A 55 -2.04 3.19 -15.88
N ALA A 56 -1.93 2.06 -15.16
CA ALA A 56 -2.07 0.73 -15.75
C ALA A 56 -3.46 0.48 -16.35
N TRP A 57 -4.50 1.09 -15.78
CA TRP A 57 -5.87 1.03 -16.29
C TRP A 57 -6.07 1.85 -17.57
N THR A 58 -5.42 3.02 -17.67
CA THR A 58 -5.50 3.90 -18.85
C THR A 58 -4.71 3.38 -20.06
N LYS A 59 -3.78 2.45 -19.87
CA LYS A 59 -3.07 1.81 -20.98
C LYS A 59 -3.95 0.86 -21.78
N THR A 60 -3.71 0.84 -23.09
CA THR A 60 -4.33 -0.11 -24.02
C THR A 60 -3.22 -0.82 -24.81
N PRO A 61 -2.96 -2.12 -24.61
CA PRO A 61 -3.64 -3.03 -23.67
C PRO A 61 -3.33 -2.69 -22.20
N LYS A 62 -4.27 -3.07 -21.30
CA LYS A 62 -4.14 -2.84 -19.85
C LYS A 62 -2.94 -3.61 -19.29
N ASP A 63 -2.17 -2.97 -18.42
CA ASP A 63 -1.01 -3.59 -17.78
C ASP A 63 -1.43 -4.35 -16.52
N TRP A 64 -1.77 -5.63 -16.71
CA TRP A 64 -2.26 -6.49 -15.62
C TRP A 64 -1.20 -6.78 -14.55
N PHE A 65 0.10 -6.73 -14.88
CA PHE A 65 1.17 -6.99 -13.92
C PHE A 65 1.29 -5.84 -12.92
N ILE A 66 1.22 -4.60 -13.40
CA ILE A 66 1.20 -3.41 -12.54
C ILE A 66 -0.11 -3.36 -11.74
N LEU A 67 -1.24 -3.65 -12.38
CA LEU A 67 -2.55 -3.62 -11.71
C LEU A 67 -2.63 -4.66 -10.58
N GLY A 68 -2.25 -5.90 -10.87
CA GLY A 68 -2.29 -7.00 -9.92
C GLY A 68 -1.33 -6.84 -8.74
N SER A 69 -0.23 -6.11 -8.91
CA SER A 69 0.72 -5.83 -7.83
C SER A 69 0.34 -4.65 -6.96
N ASN A 70 -0.20 -3.57 -7.54
CA ASN A 70 -0.48 -2.33 -6.81
C ASN A 70 -1.84 -2.33 -6.12
N ILE A 71 -2.84 -3.07 -6.62
CA ILE A 71 -4.18 -3.15 -5.97
C ILE A 71 -4.09 -3.68 -4.53
N PRO A 72 -3.44 -4.82 -4.24
CA PRO A 72 -3.32 -5.30 -2.86
C PRO A 72 -2.61 -4.29 -1.96
N GLY A 73 -1.53 -3.67 -2.46
CA GLY A 73 -0.81 -2.63 -1.74
C GLY A 73 -1.68 -1.42 -1.41
N PHE A 74 -2.48 -0.95 -2.36
CA PHE A 74 -3.41 0.16 -2.15
C PHE A 74 -4.46 -0.17 -1.07
N VAL A 75 -4.99 -1.39 -1.06
CA VAL A 75 -5.95 -1.85 -0.04
C VAL A 75 -5.31 -1.84 1.36
N PHE A 76 -4.09 -2.36 1.51
CA PHE A 76 -3.43 -2.36 2.81
C PHE A 76 -2.94 -0.96 3.24
N ALA A 77 -2.48 -0.13 2.31
CA ALA A 77 -2.06 1.23 2.59
C ALA A 77 -3.24 2.12 3.03
N SER A 78 -4.40 1.97 2.38
CA SER A 78 -5.63 2.66 2.79
C SER A 78 -6.17 2.18 4.15
N ALA A 79 -6.05 0.88 4.45
CA ALA A 79 -6.36 0.36 5.79
C ALA A 79 -5.44 0.97 6.88
N LEU A 80 -4.14 1.09 6.60
CA LEU A 80 -3.19 1.79 7.47
C LEU A 80 -3.53 3.29 7.62
N LEU A 81 -3.88 3.95 6.52
CA LEU A 81 -4.29 5.36 6.55
C LEU A 81 -5.55 5.55 7.42
N THR A 82 -6.50 4.59 7.38
CA THR A 82 -7.67 4.60 8.25
C THR A 82 -7.29 4.47 9.73
N GLN A 83 -6.30 3.64 10.07
CA GLN A 83 -5.79 3.56 11.45
C GLN A 83 -5.22 4.89 11.94
N PHE A 84 -4.55 5.67 11.07
CA PHE A 84 -4.10 7.02 11.44
C PHE A 84 -5.26 7.92 11.83
N TRP A 85 -6.38 7.87 11.13
CA TRP A 85 -7.54 8.70 11.48
C TRP A 85 -8.17 8.30 12.82
N ILE A 86 -8.17 7.00 13.14
CA ILE A 86 -8.70 6.47 14.40
C ILE A 86 -7.76 6.82 15.57
N TYR A 87 -6.46 6.56 15.44
CA TYR A 87 -5.50 6.71 16.54
C TYR A 87 -4.95 8.12 16.71
N ARG A 88 -5.00 8.98 15.68
CA ARG A 88 -4.61 10.40 15.79
C ARG A 88 -5.42 11.16 16.84
N LYS A 89 -6.69 10.77 17.07
CA LYS A 89 -7.52 11.34 18.13
C LYS A 89 -7.04 11.00 19.54
N GLN A 90 -6.28 9.92 19.73
CA GLN A 90 -5.79 9.49 21.04
C GLN A 90 -4.45 10.10 21.44
N GLN A 91 -3.79 10.85 20.53
CA GLN A 91 -2.48 11.45 20.77
C GLN A 91 -2.52 12.94 21.15
N THR A 92 -3.71 13.55 21.27
CA THR A 92 -3.86 15.01 21.56
C THR A 92 -4.25 15.29 23.03
N ASP A 93 -4.10 14.32 23.94
CA ASP A 93 -4.27 14.53 25.38
C ASP A 93 -2.91 14.63 26.08
#